data_AF-A0A2D9TC04-F1
#
_entry.id   AF-A0A2D9TC04-F1
#
_cell.length_a   1.000
_cell.length_b   1.000
_cell.length_c   1.000
_cell.angle_alpha   90.00
_cell.angle_beta   90.00
_cell.angle_gamma   90.00
#
_symmetry.space_group_name_H-M   'P 1'
#
loop_
_entity.id
_entity.type
_entity.pdbx_description
1 polymer ?
#
loop_
_entity_poly.entity_id
_entity_poly.type
_entity_poly.pdbx_seq_one_letter_code
_entity_poly.pdbx_strand_id
1 'polypeptide(L)'
;MGEALSDLATAHLIALAGISILAGLIQGSLGFGFAIVSVPLLVLLDERLAPVPQILAALPLSILVWWRERAHTEVRAVVLMSLGRLPGTFLGHALLGVASAAVLDVTIGSLVLFAVVVLAVGRAVPRNPTTETVAGLLSGTAGYVSAISGPPIALLYKGAPGATARATISLILVVGSVITLSGRFMGGRFTELDLWLGAVALPSTLLGLWLSGFVKDRIEGRPMQLGILALCTLAGVALLGRAGTRMAAPPTPLDDATEVARSFDPIRRAARSTRSPIGRRVGGGLGSGRVRAAPSAPSRPARPVGP
;
A
#
# COMPACT_ATOMS: atom_id res chain seq x y z
N MET A 1 -3.84 -8.16 -12.24
CA MET A 1 -4.34 -8.97 -11.09
C MET A 1 -3.52 -10.25 -10.87
N GLY A 2 -3.58 -11.25 -11.78
CA GLY A 2 -3.04 -12.60 -11.54
C GLY A 2 -1.62 -12.69 -10.96
N GLU A 3 -0.61 -12.19 -11.68
CA GLU A 3 0.80 -12.20 -11.24
C GLU A 3 1.01 -11.45 -9.91
N ALA A 4 0.28 -10.34 -9.71
CA ALA A 4 0.34 -9.58 -8.46
C ALA A 4 -0.15 -10.37 -7.23
N LEU A 5 -0.93 -11.44 -7.43
CA LEU A 5 -1.43 -12.34 -6.40
C LEU A 5 -0.61 -13.64 -6.27
N SER A 6 0.10 -14.09 -7.31
CA SER A 6 0.98 -15.28 -7.21
C SER A 6 2.18 -15.03 -6.30
N ASP A 7 2.69 -13.80 -6.32
CA ASP A 7 3.90 -13.42 -5.58
C ASP A 7 3.59 -13.10 -4.10
N LEU A 8 2.34 -12.74 -3.79
CA LEU A 8 1.89 -12.39 -2.45
C LEU A 8 1.62 -13.66 -1.62
N ALA A 9 2.69 -14.30 -1.16
CA ALA A 9 2.63 -15.55 -0.41
C ALA A 9 1.62 -15.49 0.75
N THR A 10 0.89 -16.59 0.99
CA THR A 10 -0.24 -16.70 1.94
C THR A 10 0.04 -16.16 3.34
N ALA A 11 1.30 -16.24 3.79
CA ALA A 11 1.77 -15.65 5.05
C ALA A 11 1.51 -14.14 5.15
N HIS A 12 1.63 -13.39 4.05
CA HIS A 12 1.33 -11.95 4.00
C HIS A 12 -0.16 -11.65 4.22
N LEU A 13 -1.06 -12.48 3.68
CA LEU A 13 -2.50 -12.34 3.88
C LEU A 13 -2.92 -12.72 5.32
N ILE A 14 -2.29 -13.74 5.90
CA ILE A 14 -2.48 -14.11 7.32
C ILE A 14 -1.97 -12.99 8.24
N ALA A 15 -0.80 -12.41 7.94
CA ALA A 15 -0.24 -11.28 8.68
C ALA A 15 -1.11 -10.02 8.52
N LEU A 16 -1.58 -9.71 7.31
CA LEU A 16 -2.54 -8.64 7.04
C LEU A 16 -3.80 -8.79 7.90
N ALA A 17 -4.38 -9.98 7.97
CA ALA A 17 -5.55 -10.26 8.80
C ALA A 17 -5.26 -10.08 10.30
N GLY A 18 -4.19 -10.70 10.82
CA GLY A 18 -3.83 -10.61 12.24
C GLY A 18 -3.49 -9.19 12.71
N ILE A 19 -2.71 -8.45 11.91
CA ILE A 19 -2.37 -7.06 12.18
C ILE A 19 -3.61 -6.15 12.06
N SER A 20 -4.50 -6.42 11.11
CA SER A 20 -5.78 -5.70 10.95
C SER A 20 -6.72 -5.88 12.14
N ILE A 21 -6.79 -7.10 12.72
CA ILE A 21 -7.56 -7.37 13.95
C ILE A 21 -6.97 -6.58 15.13
N LEU A 22 -5.64 -6.63 15.33
CA LEU A 22 -4.98 -5.90 16.42
C LEU A 22 -5.16 -4.38 16.27
N ALA A 23 -4.99 -3.84 15.08
CA ALA A 23 -5.16 -2.43 14.78
C ALA A 23 -6.63 -1.98 14.94
N GLY A 24 -7.60 -2.81 14.53
CA GLY A 24 -9.03 -2.57 14.72
C GLY A 24 -9.46 -2.61 16.18
N LEU A 25 -8.91 -3.54 16.97
CA LEU A 25 -9.08 -3.64 18.42
C LEU A 25 -8.63 -2.34 19.11
N ILE A 26 -7.43 -1.86 18.77
CA ILE A 26 -6.84 -0.66 19.34
C ILE A 26 -7.65 0.60 18.99
N GLN A 27 -8.06 0.78 17.72
CA GLN A 27 -8.91 1.91 17.35
C GLN A 27 -10.31 1.82 17.95
N GLY A 28 -10.88 0.63 18.14
CA GLY A 28 -12.19 0.46 18.75
C GLY A 28 -12.24 0.88 20.23
N SER A 29 -11.15 0.64 20.99
CA SER A 29 -11.01 1.10 22.37
C SER A 29 -10.60 2.58 22.46
N LEU A 30 -9.56 3.01 21.73
CA LEU A 30 -8.94 4.33 21.89
C LEU A 30 -9.54 5.43 20.98
N GLY A 31 -10.28 5.08 19.93
CA GLY A 31 -10.75 6.00 18.88
C GLY A 31 -9.71 6.35 17.82
N PHE A 32 -8.47 5.89 17.98
CA PHE A 32 -7.38 6.10 17.04
C PHE A 32 -6.34 4.97 17.21
N GLY A 33 -5.31 4.98 16.36
CA GLY A 33 -4.14 4.11 16.52
C GLY A 33 -4.02 2.99 15.51
N PHE A 34 -5.08 2.71 14.73
CA PHE A 34 -5.07 1.69 13.67
C PHE A 34 -3.81 1.79 12.79
N ALA A 35 -3.64 2.93 12.10
CA ALA A 35 -2.50 3.15 11.21
C ALA A 35 -1.15 3.22 11.94
N ILE A 36 -1.10 3.64 13.22
CA ILE A 36 0.13 3.69 14.01
C ILE A 36 0.72 2.27 14.18
N VAL A 37 -0.16 1.26 14.27
CA VAL A 37 0.22 -0.15 14.41
C VAL A 37 0.29 -0.85 13.05
N SER A 38 -0.76 -0.74 12.21
CA SER A 38 -0.83 -1.55 11.00
C SER A 38 0.16 -1.13 9.92
N VAL A 39 0.33 0.17 9.67
CA VAL A 39 1.19 0.65 8.58
C VAL A 39 2.63 0.18 8.75
N PRO A 40 3.37 0.46 9.83
CA PRO A 40 4.78 0.11 9.87
C PRO A 40 5.03 -1.39 9.88
N LEU A 41 4.16 -2.18 10.52
CA LEU A 41 4.26 -3.64 10.51
C LEU A 41 4.01 -4.24 9.12
N LEU A 42 3.06 -3.68 8.36
CA LEU A 42 2.72 -4.17 7.03
C LEU A 42 3.71 -3.68 5.97
N VAL A 43 4.15 -2.42 6.03
CA VAL A 43 5.21 -1.87 5.16
C VAL A 43 6.53 -2.64 5.34
N LEU A 44 6.83 -3.15 6.54
CA LEU A 44 8.00 -4.01 6.78
C LEU A 44 7.91 -5.37 6.07
N LEU A 45 6.70 -5.90 5.86
CA LEU A 45 6.46 -7.18 5.19
C LEU A 45 6.39 -7.00 3.67
N ASP A 46 5.46 -6.16 3.18
CA ASP A 46 5.32 -5.78 1.77
C ASP A 46 4.70 -4.37 1.68
N GLU A 47 5.36 -3.46 0.97
CA GLU A 47 4.91 -2.08 0.71
C GLU A 47 3.56 -1.99 0.00
N ARG A 48 3.10 -3.07 -0.64
CA ARG A 48 1.79 -3.13 -1.28
C ARG A 48 0.64 -3.20 -0.26
N LEU A 49 0.91 -3.63 0.97
CA LEU A 49 -0.09 -3.80 2.04
C LEU A 49 -0.48 -2.49 2.74
N ALA A 50 0.34 -1.43 2.60
CA ALA A 50 0.18 -0.17 3.31
C ALA A 50 1.01 0.95 2.63
N PRO A 51 0.53 2.22 2.57
CA PRO A 51 -0.51 2.78 3.42
C PRO A 51 -1.94 2.75 2.83
N VAL A 52 -2.12 2.69 1.52
CA VAL A 52 -3.45 2.92 0.90
C VAL A 52 -4.51 1.87 1.29
N PRO A 53 -4.22 0.55 1.30
CA PRO A 53 -5.17 -0.45 1.81
C PRO A 53 -5.58 -0.19 3.26
N GLN A 54 -4.66 0.35 4.08
CA GLN A 54 -4.93 0.66 5.47
C GLN A 54 -5.83 1.89 5.65
N ILE A 55 -5.79 2.86 4.74
CA ILE A 55 -6.75 3.99 4.73
C ILE A 55 -8.15 3.47 4.37
N LEU A 56 -8.25 2.62 3.35
CA LEU A 56 -9.50 2.00 2.93
C LEU A 56 -10.11 1.14 4.06
N ALA A 57 -9.29 0.35 4.75
CA ALA A 57 -9.73 -0.52 5.84
C ALA A 57 -10.04 0.25 7.15
N ALA A 58 -9.39 1.39 7.40
CA ALA A 58 -9.65 2.26 8.56
C ALA A 58 -10.82 3.24 8.37
N LEU A 59 -11.23 3.52 7.14
CA LEU A 59 -12.32 4.47 6.88
C LEU A 59 -13.67 3.98 7.46
N PRO A 60 -14.17 2.76 7.18
CA PRO A 60 -15.38 2.25 7.82
C PRO A 60 -15.28 2.13 9.35
N LEU A 61 -14.11 1.77 9.90
CA LEU A 61 -13.88 1.81 11.35
C LEU A 61 -14.14 3.21 11.92
N SER A 62 -13.58 4.23 11.27
CA SER A 62 -13.67 5.62 11.71
C SER A 62 -15.12 6.13 11.58
N ILE A 63 -15.86 5.73 10.54
CA ILE A 63 -17.29 6.02 10.40
C ILE A 63 -18.09 5.38 11.54
N LEU A 64 -17.85 4.11 11.86
CA LEU A 64 -18.58 3.38 12.90
C LEU A 64 -18.31 3.93 14.31
N VAL A 65 -17.05 4.21 14.65
CA VAL A 65 -16.67 4.78 15.96
C VAL A 65 -17.22 6.21 16.11
N TRP A 66 -17.15 7.03 15.05
CA TRP A 66 -17.81 8.34 15.05
C TRP A 66 -19.32 8.20 15.26
N TRP A 67 -20.00 7.37 14.44
CA TRP A 67 -21.46 7.24 14.45
C TRP A 67 -22.00 6.83 15.82
N ARG A 68 -21.34 5.89 16.50
CA ARG A 68 -21.69 5.43 17.85
C ARG A 68 -21.66 6.55 18.90
N GLU A 69 -20.70 7.46 18.79
CA GLU A 69 -20.42 8.49 19.80
C GLU A 69 -20.86 9.90 19.35
N ARG A 70 -21.49 10.02 18.16
CA ARG A 70 -21.61 11.26 17.36
C ARG A 70 -22.16 12.50 18.09
N ALA A 71 -22.99 12.31 19.12
CA ALA A 71 -23.51 13.39 19.95
C ALA A 71 -22.41 14.19 20.68
N HIS A 72 -21.24 13.58 20.90
CA HIS A 72 -20.09 14.19 21.57
C HIS A 72 -19.08 14.84 20.59
N THR A 73 -19.44 15.03 19.31
CA THR A 73 -18.53 15.59 18.29
C THR A 73 -18.35 17.09 18.45
N GLU A 74 -17.13 17.57 18.68
CA GLU A 74 -16.82 19.01 18.71
C GLU A 74 -16.61 19.55 17.28
N VAL A 75 -17.69 19.87 16.59
CA VAL A 75 -17.69 20.29 15.17
C VAL A 75 -16.68 21.42 14.88
N ARG A 76 -16.49 22.38 15.80
CA ARG A 76 -15.49 23.45 15.68
C ARG A 76 -14.06 22.91 15.48
N ALA A 77 -13.65 21.94 16.29
CA ALA A 77 -12.33 21.33 16.21
C ALA A 77 -12.18 20.54 14.91
N VAL A 78 -13.23 19.83 14.48
CA VAL A 78 -13.25 19.13 13.18
C VAL A 78 -13.02 20.10 12.02
N VAL A 79 -13.70 21.25 12.00
CA VAL A 79 -13.54 22.27 10.97
C VAL A 79 -12.13 22.85 10.97
N LEU A 80 -11.61 23.29 12.13
CA LEU A 80 -10.28 23.89 12.22
C LEU A 80 -9.16 22.90 11.86
N MET A 81 -9.24 21.65 12.33
CA MET A 81 -8.30 20.61 11.96
C MET A 81 -8.41 20.23 10.48
N SER A 82 -9.62 20.17 9.91
CA SER A 82 -9.80 19.88 8.47
C SER A 82 -9.28 21.01 7.57
N LEU A 83 -9.49 22.28 7.96
CA LEU A 83 -8.92 23.44 7.27
C LEU A 83 -7.39 23.39 7.28
N GLY A 84 -6.76 23.07 8.42
CA GLY A 84 -5.31 22.82 8.49
C GLY A 84 -4.87 21.59 7.68
N ARG A 85 -5.70 20.55 7.61
CA ARG A 85 -5.39 19.29 6.91
C ARG A 85 -5.30 19.44 5.39
N LEU A 86 -5.98 20.42 4.78
CA LEU A 86 -5.92 20.67 3.34
C LEU A 86 -4.50 21.04 2.85
N PRO A 87 -3.85 22.13 3.31
CA PRO A 87 -2.46 22.43 2.93
C PRO A 87 -1.48 21.34 3.40
N GLY A 88 -1.76 20.64 4.50
CA GLY A 88 -0.97 19.48 4.92
C GLY A 88 -1.04 18.33 3.92
N THR A 89 -2.22 18.04 3.37
CA THR A 89 -2.42 17.06 2.30
C THR A 89 -1.65 17.46 1.04
N PHE A 90 -1.69 18.74 0.63
CA PHE A 90 -0.89 19.22 -0.51
C PHE A 90 0.61 19.09 -0.27
N LEU A 91 1.11 19.43 0.92
CA LEU A 91 2.51 19.24 1.29
C LEU A 91 2.90 17.75 1.30
N GLY A 92 2.06 16.88 1.87
CA GLY A 92 2.26 15.43 1.85
C GLY A 92 2.23 14.83 0.44
N HIS A 93 1.42 15.38 -0.47
CA HIS A 93 1.42 15.02 -1.88
C HIS A 93 2.74 15.43 -2.57
N ALA A 94 3.21 16.66 -2.35
CA ALA A 94 4.47 17.14 -2.90
C ALA A 94 5.68 16.34 -2.38
N LEU A 95 5.72 16.04 -1.08
CA LEU A 95 6.76 15.19 -0.47
C LEU A 95 6.75 13.78 -1.06
N LEU A 96 5.58 13.14 -1.17
CA LEU A 96 5.44 11.84 -1.82
C LEU A 96 5.79 11.92 -3.32
N GLY A 97 5.62 13.09 -3.94
CA GLY A 97 5.97 13.38 -5.33
C GLY A 97 7.44 13.07 -5.66
N VAL A 98 8.34 13.34 -4.72
CA VAL A 98 9.80 13.19 -4.86
C VAL A 98 10.41 12.03 -4.03
N ALA A 99 9.57 11.24 -3.34
CA ALA A 99 10.04 10.18 -2.46
C ALA A 99 10.41 8.89 -3.22
N SER A 100 11.64 8.42 -3.05
CA SER A 100 12.03 7.03 -3.34
C SER A 100 11.54 6.08 -2.23
N ALA A 101 11.58 4.76 -2.44
CA ALA A 101 11.21 3.78 -1.42
C ALA A 101 12.01 3.94 -0.11
N ALA A 102 13.30 4.30 -0.20
CA ALA A 102 14.12 4.59 0.99
C ALA A 102 13.69 5.88 1.71
N VAL A 103 13.30 6.94 0.97
CA VAL A 103 12.74 8.17 1.56
C VAL A 103 11.37 7.91 2.20
N LEU A 104 10.57 7.01 1.62
CA LEU A 104 9.30 6.58 2.20
C LEU A 104 9.52 5.81 3.51
N ASP A 105 10.46 4.85 3.55
CA ASP A 105 10.84 4.15 4.77
C ASP A 105 11.32 5.11 5.87
N VAL A 106 12.20 6.08 5.55
CA VAL A 106 12.61 7.13 6.50
C VAL A 106 11.40 7.91 6.99
N THR A 107 10.53 8.37 6.09
CA THR A 107 9.41 9.23 6.47
C THR A 107 8.39 8.50 7.33
N ILE A 108 8.03 7.26 6.99
CA ILE A 108 7.12 6.44 7.81
C ILE A 108 7.78 6.12 9.16
N GLY A 109 9.04 5.66 9.18
CA GLY A 109 9.77 5.37 10.42
C GLY A 109 9.88 6.58 11.35
N SER A 110 10.23 7.75 10.82
CA SER A 110 10.29 9.01 11.57
C SER A 110 8.92 9.45 12.08
N LEU A 111 7.83 9.31 11.30
CA LEU A 111 6.48 9.63 11.74
C LEU A 111 5.98 8.68 12.84
N VAL A 112 6.35 7.39 12.79
CA VAL A 112 6.05 6.40 13.83
C VAL A 112 6.81 6.72 15.12
N LEU A 113 8.11 7.04 15.04
CA LEU A 113 8.89 7.39 16.23
C LEU A 113 8.46 8.73 16.82
N PHE A 114 8.10 9.71 15.99
CA PHE A 114 7.44 10.94 16.46
C PHE A 114 6.11 10.64 17.16
N ALA A 115 5.28 9.74 16.61
CA ALA A 115 4.04 9.30 17.26
C ALA A 115 4.29 8.66 18.63
N VAL A 116 5.29 7.76 18.72
CA VAL A 116 5.72 7.14 19.98
C VAL A 116 6.13 8.20 21.00
N VAL A 117 7.00 9.14 20.62
CA VAL A 117 7.47 10.21 21.53
C VAL A 117 6.32 11.10 21.98
N VAL A 118 5.44 11.52 21.07
CA VAL A 118 4.23 12.31 21.37
C VAL A 118 3.33 11.62 22.39
N LEU A 119 3.05 10.33 22.19
CA LEU A 119 2.15 9.56 23.05
C LEU A 119 2.81 9.19 24.40
N ALA A 120 4.11 8.88 24.41
CA ALA A 120 4.87 8.51 25.60
C ALA A 120 5.17 9.72 26.52
N VAL A 121 5.59 10.86 25.95
CA VAL A 121 5.76 12.11 26.70
C VAL A 121 4.40 12.61 27.17
N GLY A 122 3.41 12.63 26.27
CA GLY A 122 2.01 12.86 26.57
C GLY A 122 1.74 14.07 27.46
N ARG A 123 2.44 15.19 27.26
CA ARG A 123 2.09 16.47 27.89
C ARG A 123 0.87 17.04 27.16
N ALA A 124 -0.18 17.40 27.89
CA ALA A 124 -1.36 18.01 27.30
C ALA A 124 -0.96 19.34 26.63
N VAL A 125 -1.30 19.49 25.35
CA VAL A 125 -1.09 20.73 24.59
C VAL A 125 -2.37 21.56 24.69
N PRO A 126 -2.29 22.87 24.99
CA PRO A 126 -3.49 23.71 25.15
C PRO A 126 -4.29 23.75 23.85
N ARG A 127 -5.58 23.43 23.94
CA ARG A 127 -6.52 23.45 22.81
C ARG A 127 -6.93 24.88 22.48
N ASN A 128 -6.54 25.34 21.29
CA ASN A 128 -6.93 26.64 20.74
C ASN A 128 -6.90 26.57 19.20
N PRO A 129 -7.46 27.56 18.47
CA PRO A 129 -7.54 27.47 17.00
C PRO A 129 -6.21 27.29 16.29
N THR A 130 -5.12 27.85 16.82
CA THR A 130 -3.78 27.70 16.27
C THR A 130 -3.25 26.29 16.46
N THR A 131 -3.36 25.72 17.66
CA THR A 131 -2.90 24.34 17.93
C THR A 131 -3.75 23.30 17.21
N GLU A 132 -5.07 23.51 17.10
CA GLU A 132 -5.97 22.66 16.31
C GLU A 132 -5.63 22.73 14.81
N THR A 133 -5.45 23.93 14.24
CA THR A 133 -5.07 24.07 12.82
C THR A 133 -3.68 23.47 12.52
N VAL A 134 -2.70 23.65 13.41
CA VAL A 134 -1.36 23.05 13.27
C VAL A 134 -1.39 21.53 13.42
N ALA A 135 -2.17 20.98 14.35
CA ALA A 135 -2.39 19.54 14.45
C ALA A 135 -3.06 18.99 13.18
N GLY A 136 -4.01 19.74 12.59
CA GLY A 136 -4.59 19.49 11.28
C GLY A 136 -3.54 19.41 10.16
N LEU A 137 -2.65 20.41 10.07
CA LEU A 137 -1.56 20.47 9.11
C LEU A 137 -0.63 19.24 9.22
N LEU A 138 -0.12 18.97 10.42
CA LEU A 138 0.76 17.82 10.69
C LEU A 138 0.05 16.49 10.40
N SER A 139 -1.21 16.36 10.81
CA SER A 139 -2.09 15.21 10.53
C SER A 139 -2.31 14.99 9.03
N GLY A 140 -2.45 16.07 8.25
CA GLY A 140 -2.61 16.01 6.79
C GLY A 140 -1.36 15.54 6.08
N THR A 141 -0.21 16.14 6.40
CA THR A 141 1.08 15.77 5.81
C THR A 141 1.43 14.32 6.13
N ALA A 142 1.38 13.94 7.41
CA ALA A 142 1.67 12.59 7.85
C ALA A 142 0.64 11.58 7.30
N GLY A 143 -0.64 11.94 7.30
CA GLY A 143 -1.73 11.11 6.77
C GLY A 143 -1.65 10.83 5.28
N TYR A 144 -1.23 11.80 4.47
CA TYR A 144 -1.12 11.58 3.03
C TYR A 144 0.07 10.68 2.66
N VAL A 145 1.21 10.87 3.32
CA VAL A 145 2.41 10.07 3.06
C VAL A 145 2.29 8.65 3.63
N SER A 146 1.74 8.50 4.84
CA SER A 146 1.85 7.27 5.64
C SER A 146 0.53 6.70 6.17
N ALA A 147 -0.63 7.33 5.94
CA ALA A 147 -1.88 7.12 6.68
C ALA A 147 -1.85 7.45 8.20
N ILE A 148 -0.67 7.57 8.82
CA ILE A 148 -0.51 7.84 10.26
C ILE A 148 -0.83 9.30 10.56
N SER A 149 -2.10 9.59 10.84
CA SER A 149 -2.59 10.96 11.03
C SER A 149 -3.18 11.26 12.40
N GLY A 150 -3.36 10.25 13.26
CA GLY A 150 -3.90 10.38 14.62
C GLY A 150 -3.01 11.08 15.68
N PRO A 151 -1.66 10.92 15.72
CA PRO A 151 -0.87 11.34 16.89
C PRO A 151 -0.94 12.84 17.26
N PRO A 152 -0.84 13.81 16.31
CA PRO A 152 -0.96 15.23 16.64
C PRO A 152 -2.33 15.60 17.21
N ILE A 153 -3.38 14.92 16.75
CA ILE A 153 -4.76 15.13 17.20
C ILE A 153 -4.96 14.50 18.60
N ALA A 154 -4.51 13.26 18.78
CA ALA A 154 -4.61 12.55 20.06
C ALA A 154 -3.92 13.28 21.22
N LEU A 155 -2.84 14.03 20.95
CA LEU A 155 -2.16 14.86 21.93
C LEU A 155 -3.04 16.02 22.44
N LEU A 156 -3.83 16.65 21.57
CA LEU A 156 -4.77 17.71 21.95
C LEU A 156 -5.98 17.16 22.72
N TYR A 157 -6.41 15.95 22.40
CA TYR A 157 -7.52 15.27 23.09
C TYR A 157 -7.10 14.53 24.38
N LYS A 158 -5.82 14.60 24.79
CA LYS A 158 -5.38 13.96 26.03
C LYS A 158 -6.03 14.63 27.25
N GLY A 159 -6.82 13.85 27.99
CA GLY A 159 -7.58 14.31 29.15
C GLY A 159 -9.00 14.81 28.81
N ALA A 160 -9.40 14.82 27.55
CA ALA A 160 -10.80 15.01 27.17
C ALA A 160 -11.63 13.75 27.53
N PRO A 161 -12.97 13.87 27.70
CA PRO A 161 -13.83 12.72 27.90
C PRO A 161 -13.70 11.70 26.75
N GLY A 162 -13.64 10.41 27.08
CA GLY A 162 -13.36 9.35 26.10
C GLY A 162 -14.33 9.35 24.91
N ALA A 163 -15.63 9.61 25.14
CA ALA A 163 -16.62 9.72 24.08
C ALA A 163 -16.36 10.91 23.14
N THR A 164 -16.05 12.09 23.68
CA THR A 164 -15.70 13.32 22.92
C THR A 164 -14.44 13.12 22.08
N ALA A 165 -13.41 12.50 22.66
CA ALA A 165 -12.18 12.15 21.95
C ALA A 165 -12.46 11.14 20.82
N ARG A 166 -13.11 10.01 21.12
CA ARG A 166 -13.46 8.98 20.12
C ARG A 166 -14.30 9.54 18.98
N ALA A 167 -15.36 10.31 19.28
CA ALA A 167 -16.23 10.92 18.27
C ALA A 167 -15.46 11.89 17.37
N THR A 168 -14.76 12.85 17.97
CA THR A 168 -14.19 13.97 17.22
C THR A 168 -12.95 13.55 16.43
N ILE A 169 -12.05 12.76 17.03
CA ILE A 169 -10.88 12.21 16.34
C ILE A 169 -11.35 11.34 15.15
N SER A 170 -12.34 10.47 15.36
CA SER A 170 -12.84 9.60 14.30
C SER A 170 -13.42 10.39 13.12
N LEU A 171 -14.18 11.47 13.35
CA LEU A 171 -14.69 12.28 12.24
C LEU A 171 -13.56 12.99 11.46
N ILE A 172 -12.52 13.46 12.14
CA ILE A 172 -11.33 14.04 11.49
C ILE A 172 -10.58 12.95 10.69
N LEU A 173 -10.52 11.72 11.18
CA LEU A 173 -9.98 10.58 10.43
C LEU A 173 -10.85 10.22 9.21
N VAL A 174 -12.18 10.30 9.30
CA VAL A 174 -13.09 10.09 8.15
C VAL A 174 -12.87 11.15 7.08
N VAL A 175 -13.05 12.43 7.42
CA VAL A 175 -12.84 13.56 6.50
C VAL A 175 -11.42 13.52 5.92
N GLY A 176 -10.44 13.25 6.78
CA GLY A 176 -9.05 13.15 6.40
C GLY A 176 -8.71 11.98 5.47
N SER A 177 -9.36 10.83 5.65
CA SER A 177 -9.19 9.66 4.78
C SER A 177 -9.84 9.90 3.42
N VAL A 178 -11.02 10.53 3.37
CA VAL A 178 -11.66 10.94 2.11
C VAL A 178 -10.74 11.89 1.33
N ILE A 179 -10.25 12.97 1.97
CA ILE A 179 -9.33 13.93 1.36
C ILE A 179 -8.07 13.23 0.81
N THR A 180 -7.46 12.33 1.59
CA THR A 180 -6.26 11.59 1.16
C THR A 180 -6.57 10.63 0.00
N LEU A 181 -7.66 9.87 0.05
CA LEU A 181 -8.05 8.93 -1.01
C LEU A 181 -8.37 9.66 -2.33
N SER A 182 -9.17 10.73 -2.28
CA SER A 182 -9.45 11.55 -3.46
C SER A 182 -8.18 12.16 -4.07
N GLY A 183 -7.28 12.71 -3.24
CA GLY A 183 -6.00 13.25 -3.70
C GLY A 183 -5.07 12.21 -4.31
N ARG A 184 -5.08 10.96 -3.81
CA ARG A 184 -4.30 9.85 -4.39
C ARG A 184 -4.91 9.30 -5.67
N PHE A 185 -6.24 9.22 -5.76
CA PHE A 185 -6.96 8.83 -6.96
C PHE A 185 -6.71 9.84 -8.10
N MET A 186 -6.91 11.14 -7.84
CA MET A 186 -6.62 12.21 -8.81
C MET A 186 -5.14 12.26 -9.21
N GLY A 187 -4.22 11.92 -8.28
CA GLY A 187 -2.79 11.83 -8.53
C GLY A 187 -2.30 10.52 -9.18
N GLY A 188 -3.19 9.62 -9.61
CA GLY A 188 -2.82 8.34 -10.23
C GLY A 188 -2.10 7.35 -9.31
N ARG A 189 -2.13 7.56 -7.99
CA ARG A 189 -1.39 6.81 -6.96
C ARG A 189 -2.32 5.96 -6.10
N PHE A 190 -3.26 5.31 -6.79
CA PHE A 190 -4.34 4.48 -6.26
C PHE A 190 -4.64 3.38 -7.30
N THR A 191 -4.62 2.12 -6.88
CA THR A 191 -4.67 0.95 -7.78
C THR A 191 -5.82 0.00 -7.45
N GLU A 192 -6.14 -0.90 -8.38
CA GLU A 192 -7.10 -1.98 -8.16
C GLU A 192 -6.64 -2.95 -7.05
N LEU A 193 -5.31 -3.11 -6.89
CA LEU A 193 -4.73 -3.91 -5.81
C LEU A 193 -4.95 -3.26 -4.43
N ASP A 194 -4.90 -1.93 -4.34
CA ASP A 194 -5.19 -1.21 -3.09
C ASP A 194 -6.65 -1.45 -2.64
N LEU A 195 -7.60 -1.42 -3.58
CA LEU A 195 -9.00 -1.76 -3.35
C LEU A 195 -9.16 -3.20 -2.87
N TRP A 196 -8.50 -4.15 -3.54
CA TRP A 196 -8.60 -5.58 -3.19
C TRP A 196 -8.00 -5.86 -1.81
N LEU A 197 -6.79 -5.36 -1.51
CA LEU A 197 -6.16 -5.53 -0.20
C LEU A 197 -6.94 -4.82 0.91
N GLY A 198 -7.51 -3.65 0.65
CA GLY A 198 -8.41 -2.96 1.57
C GLY A 198 -9.67 -3.79 1.87
N ALA A 199 -10.29 -4.37 0.83
CA ALA A 199 -11.45 -5.23 0.96
C ALA A 199 -11.16 -6.55 1.71
N VAL A 200 -9.98 -7.15 1.50
CA VAL A 200 -9.52 -8.34 2.25
C VAL A 200 -9.22 -8.01 3.71
N ALA A 201 -8.69 -6.81 4.01
CA ALA A 201 -8.45 -6.37 5.38
C ALA A 201 -9.76 -6.05 6.15
N LEU A 202 -10.81 -5.55 5.48
CA LEU A 202 -12.02 -5.04 6.14
C LEU A 202 -12.72 -6.04 7.09
N PRO A 203 -12.96 -7.32 6.75
CA PRO A 203 -13.52 -8.29 7.71
C PRO A 203 -12.67 -8.43 8.98
N SER A 204 -11.34 -8.38 8.83
CA SER A 204 -10.38 -8.46 9.93
C SER A 204 -10.38 -7.18 10.78
N THR A 205 -10.48 -5.99 10.18
CA THR A 205 -10.58 -4.74 10.94
C THR A 205 -11.88 -4.66 11.73
N LEU A 206 -13.00 -5.04 11.11
CA LEU A 206 -14.33 -5.08 11.74
C LEU A 206 -14.40 -6.10 12.89
N LEU A 207 -13.76 -7.27 12.74
CA LEU A 207 -13.61 -8.24 13.83
C LEU A 207 -12.82 -7.64 15.01
N GLY A 208 -11.73 -6.92 14.74
CA GLY A 208 -10.99 -6.17 15.77
C GLY A 208 -11.86 -5.15 16.51
N LEU A 209 -12.63 -4.34 15.77
CA LEU A 209 -13.56 -3.37 16.36
C LEU A 209 -14.65 -4.04 17.21
N TRP A 210 -15.21 -5.16 16.74
CA TRP A 210 -16.20 -5.94 17.51
C TRP A 210 -15.59 -6.48 18.81
N LEU A 211 -14.40 -7.07 18.74
CA LEU A 211 -13.64 -7.54 19.92
C LEU A 211 -13.37 -6.41 20.93
N SER A 212 -13.13 -5.17 20.46
CA SER A 212 -12.89 -4.02 21.34
C SER A 212 -14.04 -3.74 22.32
N GLY A 213 -15.27 -4.10 21.97
CA GLY A 213 -16.45 -3.94 22.82
C GLY A 213 -16.41 -4.78 24.11
N PHE A 214 -15.74 -5.94 24.07
CA PHE A 214 -15.63 -6.88 25.19
C PHE A 214 -14.40 -6.60 26.07
N VAL A 215 -13.38 -5.95 25.53
CA VAL A 215 -12.08 -5.79 26.20
C VAL A 215 -11.74 -4.33 26.53
N LYS A 216 -12.53 -3.34 26.08
CA LYS A 216 -12.35 -1.90 26.40
C LYS A 216 -12.08 -1.65 27.89
N ASP A 217 -12.90 -2.22 28.77
CA ASP A 217 -12.85 -2.03 30.23
C ASP A 217 -11.65 -2.75 30.89
N ARG A 218 -10.82 -3.45 30.09
CA ARG A 218 -9.54 -4.05 30.49
C ARG A 218 -8.34 -3.55 29.67
N ILE A 219 -8.57 -2.84 28.56
CA ILE A 219 -7.56 -2.29 27.64
C ILE A 219 -7.14 -0.87 28.02
N GLU A 220 -7.98 -0.13 28.75
CA GLU A 220 -7.70 1.22 29.26
C GLU A 220 -6.65 1.20 30.40
N GLY A 221 -5.41 0.82 30.09
CA GLY A 221 -4.34 0.64 31.07
C GLY A 221 -2.92 0.83 30.51
N ARG A 222 -2.01 1.23 31.41
CA ARG A 222 -0.58 1.50 31.12
C ARG A 222 0.17 0.32 30.46
N PRO A 223 -0.06 -0.97 30.80
CA PRO A 223 0.64 -2.08 30.14
C PRO A 223 0.33 -2.19 28.63
N MET A 224 -0.93 -1.99 28.24
CA MET A 224 -1.35 -2.03 26.83
C MET A 224 -0.71 -0.87 26.05
N GLN A 225 -0.72 0.34 26.62
CA GLN A 225 -0.06 1.50 26.03
C GLN A 225 1.45 1.26 25.85
N LEU A 226 2.14 0.71 26.86
CA LEU A 226 3.56 0.35 26.76
C LEU A 226 3.82 -0.72 25.70
N GLY A 227 2.97 -1.74 25.58
CA GLY A 227 3.09 -2.78 24.55
C GLY A 227 2.94 -2.22 23.13
N ILE A 228 1.95 -1.35 22.90
CA ILE A 228 1.75 -0.66 21.63
C ILE A 228 2.95 0.24 21.31
N LEU A 229 3.40 1.04 22.28
CA LEU A 229 4.56 1.93 22.10
C LEU A 229 5.84 1.14 21.79
N ALA A 230 6.09 0.02 22.47
CA ALA A 230 7.24 -0.84 22.20
C ALA A 230 7.17 -1.45 20.79
N LEU A 231 6.02 -2.01 20.39
CA LEU A 231 5.80 -2.57 19.06
C LEU A 231 6.01 -1.53 17.95
N CYS A 232 5.44 -0.33 18.11
CA CYS A 232 5.63 0.78 17.18
C CYS A 232 7.07 1.31 17.18
N THR A 233 7.77 1.30 18.32
CA THR A 233 9.20 1.68 18.40
C THR A 233 10.05 0.70 17.59
N LEU A 234 9.86 -0.60 17.80
CA LEU A 234 10.59 -1.66 17.10
C LEU A 234 10.33 -1.57 15.58
N ALA A 235 9.07 -1.40 15.16
CA ALA A 235 8.72 -1.27 13.75
C ALA A 235 9.28 0.03 13.12
N GLY A 236 9.23 1.16 13.83
CA GLY A 236 9.81 2.43 13.39
C GLY A 236 11.33 2.36 13.23
N VAL A 237 12.04 1.77 14.20
CA VAL A 237 13.50 1.53 14.12
C VAL A 237 13.86 0.57 12.98
N ALA A 238 13.08 -0.50 12.79
CA ALA A 238 13.30 -1.44 11.68
C ALA A 238 13.13 -0.79 10.30
N LEU A 239 12.16 0.12 10.13
CA LEU A 239 12.02 0.91 8.89
C LEU A 239 13.22 1.83 8.64
N LEU A 240 13.73 2.51 9.67
CA LEU A 240 14.96 3.32 9.53
C LEU A 240 16.19 2.46 9.19
N GLY A 241 16.29 1.25 9.78
CA GLY A 241 17.32 0.28 9.42
C GLY A 241 17.23 -0.17 7.96
N ARG A 242 16.01 -0.46 7.46
CA ARG A 242 15.76 -0.84 6.06
C ARG A 242 16.03 0.31 5.08
N ALA A 243 15.71 1.55 5.46
CA ALA A 243 16.12 2.71 4.69
C ALA A 243 17.66 2.81 4.59
N GLY A 244 18.36 2.59 5.70
CA GLY A 244 19.82 2.59 5.75
C GLY A 244 20.45 1.57 4.80
N THR A 245 19.98 0.32 4.79
CA THR A 245 20.49 -0.70 3.85
C THR A 245 20.15 -0.39 2.40
N ARG A 246 18.99 0.21 2.11
CA ARG A 246 18.59 0.67 0.77
C ARG A 246 19.41 1.86 0.27
N MET A 247 19.85 2.75 1.16
CA MET A 247 20.73 3.89 0.82
C MET A 247 22.21 3.48 0.72
N ALA A 248 22.62 2.42 1.41
CA ALA A 248 23.98 1.87 1.36
C ALA A 248 24.21 0.88 0.21
N ALA A 249 23.14 0.37 -0.42
CA ALA A 249 23.25 -0.42 -1.64
C ALA A 249 23.83 0.43 -2.79
N PRO A 250 24.76 -0.11 -3.60
CA PRO A 250 25.18 0.57 -4.82
C PRO A 250 23.97 0.75 -5.75
N PRO A 251 23.92 1.82 -6.58
CA PRO A 251 22.82 2.02 -7.50
C PRO A 251 22.71 0.81 -8.43
N THR A 252 21.63 0.05 -8.29
CA THR A 252 21.30 -1.06 -9.18
C THR A 252 21.23 -0.53 -10.62
N PRO A 253 21.96 -1.11 -11.59
CA PRO A 253 21.86 -0.71 -12.98
C PRO A 253 20.39 -0.78 -13.41
N LEU A 254 19.83 0.37 -13.81
CA LEU A 254 18.41 0.49 -14.13
C LEU A 254 18.06 -0.38 -15.34
N ASP A 255 17.20 -1.38 -15.14
CA ASP A 255 16.66 -2.20 -16.23
C ASP A 255 15.99 -1.29 -17.28
N ASP A 256 15.36 -0.20 -16.83
CA ASP A 256 14.77 0.92 -17.59
C ASP A 256 15.53 1.26 -18.88
N ALA A 257 16.86 1.40 -18.83
CA ALA A 257 17.66 1.80 -19.98
C ALA A 257 17.61 0.76 -21.13
N THR A 258 17.45 -0.52 -20.78
CA THR A 258 17.32 -1.62 -21.74
C THR A 258 15.88 -2.11 -21.91
N GLU A 259 14.98 -1.86 -20.95
CA GLU A 259 13.56 -2.22 -21.04
C GLU A 259 12.77 -1.19 -21.85
N VAL A 260 13.01 0.12 -21.67
CA VAL A 260 12.48 1.16 -22.56
C VAL A 260 12.99 0.93 -24.00
N ALA A 261 14.25 0.56 -24.18
CA ALA A 261 14.79 0.18 -25.49
C ALA A 261 14.14 -1.10 -26.07
N ARG A 262 13.77 -2.08 -25.24
CA ARG A 262 12.98 -3.28 -25.64
C ARG A 262 11.51 -2.96 -25.95
N SER A 263 10.99 -1.86 -25.39
CA SER A 263 9.62 -1.37 -25.63
C SER A 263 9.52 -0.62 -26.97
N PHE A 264 10.50 0.24 -27.29
CA PHE A 264 10.48 1.15 -28.43
C PHE A 264 11.03 0.61 -29.77
N ASP A 265 11.23 -0.71 -29.93
CA ASP A 265 11.54 -1.34 -31.22
C ASP A 265 10.33 -2.12 -31.81
N PRO A 266 9.42 -1.45 -32.54
CA PRO A 266 8.34 -2.11 -33.27
C PRO A 266 8.85 -2.86 -34.52
N ILE A 267 10.00 -2.46 -35.08
CA ILE A 267 10.53 -2.97 -36.35
C ILE A 267 10.98 -4.42 -36.19
N ARG A 268 11.68 -4.76 -35.09
CA ARG A 268 12.05 -6.14 -34.74
C ARG A 268 10.89 -7.02 -34.26
N ARG A 269 9.69 -6.46 -34.04
CA ARG A 269 8.45 -7.23 -33.80
C ARG A 269 7.79 -7.60 -35.15
N ALA A 270 7.61 -6.62 -36.04
CA ALA A 270 7.07 -6.85 -37.38
C ALA A 270 7.87 -7.86 -38.21
N ALA A 271 9.21 -7.81 -38.14
CA ALA A 271 10.10 -8.73 -38.85
C ALA A 271 10.11 -10.18 -38.30
N ARG A 272 9.43 -10.46 -37.17
CA ARG A 272 9.36 -11.80 -36.57
C ARG A 272 8.00 -12.48 -36.72
N SER A 273 6.90 -11.75 -36.86
CA SER A 273 5.58 -12.34 -37.13
C SER A 273 5.44 -12.88 -38.56
N THR A 274 6.26 -12.41 -39.51
CA THR A 274 6.21 -12.81 -40.94
C THR A 274 6.92 -14.13 -41.28
N ARG A 275 7.50 -14.84 -40.29
CA ARG A 275 8.14 -16.16 -40.51
C ARG A 275 7.41 -17.30 -39.79
N SER A 276 6.17 -17.56 -40.19
CA SER A 276 5.49 -18.83 -39.91
C SER A 276 6.01 -19.94 -40.85
N PRO A 277 6.36 -21.15 -40.35
CA PRO A 277 6.99 -22.20 -41.14
C PRO A 277 5.96 -23.07 -41.90
N ILE A 278 5.33 -22.52 -42.92
CA ILE A 278 4.50 -23.31 -43.86
C ILE A 278 5.40 -23.82 -45.00
N GLY A 279 5.71 -25.13 -45.00
CA GLY A 279 6.34 -25.77 -46.16
C GLY A 279 7.43 -26.82 -45.90
N ARG A 280 7.21 -27.83 -45.05
CA ARG A 280 8.01 -29.09 -45.07
C ARG A 280 7.33 -30.29 -44.37
N ARG A 281 6.40 -30.96 -45.06
CA ARG A 281 5.98 -32.36 -44.78
C ARG A 281 5.53 -33.08 -46.06
N VAL A 282 6.48 -33.50 -46.90
CA VAL A 282 6.28 -34.54 -47.94
C VAL A 282 7.57 -35.35 -48.10
N GLY A 283 7.48 -36.68 -47.96
CA GLY A 283 8.48 -37.66 -48.42
C GLY A 283 9.80 -37.77 -47.63
N GLY A 284 10.46 -38.93 -47.73
CA GLY A 284 11.87 -39.09 -47.32
C GLY A 284 12.22 -40.18 -46.30
N GLY A 285 11.41 -41.24 -46.13
CA GLY A 285 11.81 -42.41 -45.36
C GLY A 285 12.64 -43.41 -46.19
N LEU A 286 13.52 -44.17 -45.51
CA LEU A 286 14.17 -45.43 -45.96
C LEU A 286 15.18 -45.35 -47.14
N GLY A 287 16.44 -45.14 -46.77
CA GLY A 287 17.56 -46.07 -47.00
C GLY A 287 17.77 -46.76 -48.37
N SER A 288 18.90 -46.45 -49.01
CA SER A 288 19.65 -47.40 -49.85
C SER A 288 21.15 -47.02 -49.87
N GLY A 289 22.12 -47.95 -49.94
CA GLY A 289 21.92 -49.41 -49.94
C GLY A 289 22.70 -50.23 -50.97
N ARG A 290 23.67 -49.66 -51.71
CA ARG A 290 24.70 -50.36 -52.51
C ARG A 290 24.24 -51.26 -53.70
N VAL A 291 25.05 -51.19 -54.77
CA VAL A 291 25.43 -52.30 -55.70
C VAL A 291 24.53 -52.65 -56.91
N ARG A 292 25.13 -52.38 -58.09
CA ARG A 292 25.13 -53.08 -59.40
C ARG A 292 23.88 -53.25 -60.30
N ALA A 293 24.21 -53.11 -61.58
CA ALA A 293 23.78 -53.87 -62.78
C ALA A 293 22.77 -53.22 -63.75
N ALA A 294 23.13 -53.35 -65.03
CA ALA A 294 22.37 -53.04 -66.26
C ALA A 294 21.91 -54.40 -66.88
N PRO A 295 21.28 -54.50 -68.08
CA PRO A 295 20.99 -53.50 -69.13
C PRO A 295 19.45 -53.42 -69.43
N SER A 296 18.87 -52.96 -70.55
CA SER A 296 19.34 -52.58 -71.91
C SER A 296 18.39 -51.58 -72.61
N ALA A 297 18.90 -50.90 -73.66
CA ALA A 297 18.14 -50.06 -74.64
C ALA A 297 17.50 -50.95 -75.76
N PRO A 298 16.83 -50.44 -76.85
CA PRO A 298 16.52 -49.07 -77.35
C PRO A 298 14.99 -48.74 -77.26
N SER A 299 14.34 -47.74 -77.89
CA SER A 299 14.59 -46.73 -78.97
C SER A 299 14.02 -45.35 -78.57
N ARG A 300 14.09 -44.19 -79.26
CA ARG A 300 14.19 -43.73 -80.68
C ARG A 300 12.90 -43.84 -81.53
N PRO A 301 12.50 -42.79 -82.31
CA PRO A 301 12.44 -41.35 -81.99
C PRO A 301 11.16 -40.63 -82.53
N ALA A 302 11.20 -39.28 -82.55
CA ALA A 302 10.53 -38.37 -83.51
C ALA A 302 9.21 -37.63 -83.09
N ARG A 303 9.38 -36.31 -82.91
CA ARG A 303 8.48 -35.17 -83.24
C ARG A 303 8.18 -35.14 -84.78
N PRO A 304 7.37 -34.21 -85.38
CA PRO A 304 6.88 -32.89 -84.91
C PRO A 304 5.44 -32.44 -85.34
N VAL A 305 5.07 -31.18 -84.99
CA VAL A 305 3.91 -30.36 -85.49
C VAL A 305 2.50 -30.92 -85.15
N GLY A 306 1.48 -30.18 -84.73
CA GLY A 306 1.15 -28.74 -84.79
C GLY A 306 0.06 -28.46 -85.86
N PRO A 307 -0.73 -27.36 -85.79
CA PRO A 307 -0.76 -26.33 -84.76
C PRO A 307 -1.47 -26.75 -83.46
#